data_AF-Q4A482-F1
#
_entry.id   AF-Q4A482-F1
#
_cell.length_a   1.000
_cell.length_b   1.000
_cell.length_c   1.000
_cell.angle_alpha   90.00
_cell.angle_beta   90.00
_cell.angle_gamma   90.00
#
_symmetry.space_group_name_H-M   'P 1'
#
loop_
_entity.id
_entity.type
_entity.pdbx_description
1 polymer ?
#
loop_
_entity_poly.entity_id
_entity_poly.type
_entity_poly.pdbx_seq_one_letter_code
_entity_poly.pdbx_strand_id
1 'polypeptide(L)'
;GGIAEMSGAEPDVRRITDRLDECGNSTKAFTKGFAVGSAALAGYLLFSSFMEEMSAQLPGKMEFRTVDLAKPEVFTAGLLGAAVVFLFASLAMTAVGRAAQQVVGEVRRQFREHPGIMSGTEKPEYERCVALVATAALRQMVLPGLLPVLAPILIGVVFREIGTLTAQPLLGLECAAGLLMVATITGVLMALFMNNAGGAWDNA
;
A
#
# COMPACT_ATOMS: atom_id res chain seq x y z
N GLY A 1 22.04 15.77 -2.58
CA GLY A 1 22.70 14.77 -3.43
C GLY A 1 22.55 15.10 -4.90
N GLY A 2 21.42 14.72 -5.51
CA GLY A 2 21.26 14.74 -6.98
C GLY A 2 21.60 16.05 -7.69
N ILE A 3 21.16 17.21 -7.19
CA ILE A 3 21.50 18.50 -7.80
C ILE A 3 23.00 18.77 -7.75
N ALA A 4 23.66 18.50 -6.61
CA ALA A 4 25.10 18.70 -6.44
C ALA A 4 25.93 17.82 -7.39
N GLU A 5 25.49 16.57 -7.59
CA GLU A 5 26.08 15.65 -8.57
C GLU A 5 25.92 16.18 -10.01
N MET A 6 24.70 16.54 -10.39
CA MET A 6 24.38 17.00 -11.75
C MET A 6 25.01 18.36 -12.10
N SER A 7 25.30 19.20 -11.10
CA SER A 7 25.96 20.51 -11.31
C SER A 7 27.49 20.44 -11.27
N GLY A 8 28.09 19.29 -11.00
CA GLY A 8 29.54 19.16 -10.81
C GLY A 8 30.06 19.93 -9.60
N ALA A 9 29.27 19.98 -8.50
CA ALA A 9 29.67 20.67 -7.28
C ALA A 9 30.88 20.00 -6.61
N GLU A 10 31.55 20.74 -5.72
CA GLU A 10 32.74 20.26 -5.02
C GLU A 10 32.44 18.98 -4.20
N PRO A 11 33.38 18.01 -4.11
CA PRO A 11 33.13 16.73 -3.42
C PRO A 11 32.69 16.86 -1.97
N ASP A 12 33.12 17.92 -1.28
CA ASP A 12 32.70 18.20 0.09
C ASP A 12 31.20 18.50 0.21
N VAL A 13 30.60 19.15 -0.80
CA VAL A 13 29.15 19.37 -0.86
C VAL A 13 28.42 18.04 -0.96
N ARG A 14 28.91 17.11 -1.80
CA ARG A 14 28.32 15.77 -1.94
C ARG A 14 28.38 15.01 -0.62
N ARG A 15 29.54 14.97 0.04
CA ARG A 15 29.75 14.34 1.35
C ARG A 15 28.80 14.87 2.42
N ILE A 16 28.57 16.18 2.47
CA ILE A 16 27.59 16.78 3.39
C ILE A 16 26.17 16.32 3.02
N THR A 17 25.81 16.36 1.74
CA THR A 17 24.46 15.98 1.31
C THR A 17 24.15 14.49 1.48
N ASP A 18 25.15 13.62 1.41
CA ASP A 18 24.98 12.17 1.62
C ASP A 18 24.68 11.88 3.10
N ARG A 19 25.41 12.52 4.02
CA ARG A 19 25.09 12.46 5.46
C ARG A 19 23.68 12.98 5.78
N LEU A 20 23.23 14.01 5.07
CA LEU A 20 21.88 14.53 5.21
C LEU A 20 20.82 13.56 4.65
N ASP A 21 21.12 12.85 3.56
CA ASP A 21 20.23 11.85 2.96
C ASP A 21 20.07 10.62 3.87
N GLU A 22 21.16 10.11 4.44
CA GLU A 22 21.15 9.02 5.44
C GLU A 22 20.31 9.37 6.68
N CYS A 23 20.51 10.59 7.21
CA CYS A 23 19.69 11.10 8.32
C CYS A 23 18.22 11.28 7.91
N GLY A 24 17.99 11.75 6.68
CA GLY A 24 16.66 11.89 6.08
C GLY A 24 15.94 10.56 5.93
N ASN A 25 16.64 9.49 5.54
CA ASN A 25 16.08 8.15 5.43
C ASN A 25 15.62 7.59 6.78
N SER A 26 16.41 7.82 7.83
CA SER A 26 16.03 7.46 9.21
C SER A 26 14.79 8.24 9.67
N THR A 27 14.74 9.55 9.39
CA THR A 27 13.58 10.41 9.71
C THR A 27 12.32 10.00 8.92
N LYS A 28 12.49 9.61 7.65
CA LYS A 28 11.42 9.10 6.77
C LYS A 28 10.85 7.78 7.29
N ALA A 29 11.70 6.87 7.76
CA ALA A 29 11.26 5.62 8.38
C ALA A 29 10.44 5.89 9.66
N PHE A 30 10.91 6.81 10.52
CA PHE A 30 10.20 7.20 11.75
C PHE A 30 8.83 7.81 11.46
N THR A 31 8.75 8.77 10.54
CA THR A 31 7.49 9.43 10.16
C THR A 31 6.48 8.46 9.54
N LYS A 32 6.93 7.51 8.70
CA LYS A 32 6.08 6.43 8.19
C LYS A 32 5.56 5.53 9.32
N GLY A 33 6.41 5.19 10.30
CA GLY A 33 6.00 4.44 11.48
C GLY A 33 4.92 5.15 12.29
N PHE A 34 5.08 6.45 12.53
CA PHE A 34 4.08 7.27 13.22
C PHE A 34 2.76 7.33 12.44
N ALA A 35 2.82 7.50 11.11
CA ALA A 35 1.64 7.50 10.25
C ALA A 35 0.89 6.15 10.32
N VAL A 36 1.61 5.02 10.29
CA VAL A 36 1.01 3.68 10.44
C VAL A 36 0.37 3.50 11.82
N GLY A 37 1.04 3.95 12.89
CA GLY A 37 0.49 3.90 14.25
C GLY A 37 -0.79 4.74 14.41
N SER A 38 -0.79 5.97 13.87
CA SER A 38 -1.96 6.84 13.85
C SER A 38 -3.11 6.23 13.03
N ALA A 39 -2.80 5.67 11.85
CA ALA A 39 -3.79 4.98 11.02
C ALA A 39 -4.37 3.73 11.71
N ALA A 40 -3.59 3.01 12.51
CA ALA A 40 -4.07 1.86 13.28
C ALA A 40 -5.11 2.30 14.34
N LEU A 41 -4.82 3.37 15.09
CA LEU A 41 -5.75 3.94 16.07
C LEU A 41 -7.02 4.47 15.41
N ALA A 42 -6.87 5.22 14.31
CA ALA A 42 -8.01 5.69 13.53
C ALA A 42 -8.84 4.54 12.97
N GLY A 43 -8.21 3.47 12.47
CA GLY A 43 -8.87 2.27 11.98
C GLY A 43 -9.68 1.57 13.08
N TYR A 44 -9.14 1.46 14.30
CA TYR A 44 -9.87 0.92 15.45
C TYR A 44 -11.10 1.77 15.80
N LEU A 45 -10.97 3.10 15.81
CA LEU A 45 -12.09 4.00 16.09
C LEU A 45 -13.16 3.92 15.00
N LEU A 46 -12.77 3.94 13.73
CA LEU A 46 -13.69 3.79 12.60
C LEU A 46 -14.41 2.45 12.62
N PHE A 47 -13.72 1.38 13.02
CA PHE A 47 -14.33 0.08 13.23
C PHE A 47 -15.39 0.11 14.34
N SER A 48 -15.07 0.73 15.48
CA SER A 48 -16.04 0.87 16.58
C SER A 48 -17.26 1.70 16.16
N SER A 49 -17.05 2.82 15.46
CA SER A 49 -18.14 3.64 14.91
C SER A 49 -18.96 2.89 13.85
N PHE A 50 -18.33 2.05 13.03
CA PHE A 50 -19.02 1.20 12.07
C PHE A 50 -19.97 0.22 12.76
N MET A 51 -19.51 -0.47 13.81
CA MET A 51 -20.35 -1.39 14.60
C MET A 51 -21.56 -0.67 15.19
N GLU A 52 -21.34 0.51 15.78
CA GLU A 52 -22.39 1.32 16.41
C GLU A 52 -23.44 1.81 15.41
N GLU A 53 -22.99 2.38 14.28
CA GLU A 53 -23.87 2.88 13.22
C GLU A 53 -24.71 1.76 12.60
N MET A 54 -24.08 0.60 12.32
CA MET A 54 -24.81 -0.55 11.79
C MET A 54 -25.80 -1.10 12.82
N SER A 55 -25.45 -1.12 14.11
CA SER A 55 -26.40 -1.52 15.16
C SER A 55 -27.59 -0.58 15.27
N ALA A 56 -27.42 0.72 15.04
CA ALA A 56 -28.51 1.70 15.08
C ALA A 56 -29.48 1.56 13.90
N GLN A 57 -29.00 1.09 12.74
CA GLN A 57 -29.82 0.92 11.53
C GLN A 57 -30.55 -0.43 11.46
N LEU A 58 -30.24 -1.38 12.34
CA LEU A 58 -30.89 -2.69 12.35
C LEU A 58 -32.34 -2.62 12.90
N PRO A 59 -33.33 -3.20 12.20
CA PRO A 59 -34.71 -3.20 12.66
C PRO A 59 -34.92 -4.18 13.83
N GLY A 60 -35.53 -3.69 14.90
CA GLY A 60 -36.08 -4.49 16.01
C GLY A 60 -35.02 -5.14 16.91
N LYS A 61 -34.57 -4.43 17.97
CA LYS A 61 -33.72 -4.94 19.10
C LYS A 61 -32.49 -5.81 18.74
N MET A 62 -32.14 -5.98 17.47
CA MET A 62 -30.93 -6.67 17.04
C MET A 62 -29.75 -5.76 17.32
N GLU A 63 -28.92 -6.15 18.27
CA GLU A 63 -27.72 -5.42 18.63
C GLU A 63 -26.51 -6.04 17.93
N PHE A 64 -25.79 -5.23 17.16
CA PHE A 64 -24.52 -5.61 16.56
C PHE A 64 -23.38 -5.09 17.43
N ARG A 65 -23.03 -5.85 18.47
CA ARG A 65 -21.99 -5.47 19.44
C ARG A 65 -20.75 -6.34 19.41
N THR A 66 -20.87 -7.57 18.92
CA THR A 66 -19.81 -8.58 18.97
C THR A 66 -19.57 -9.14 17.58
N VAL A 67 -18.29 -9.32 17.23
CA VAL A 67 -17.88 -10.08 16.05
C VAL A 67 -17.29 -11.40 16.55
N ASP A 68 -17.96 -12.50 16.23
CA ASP A 68 -17.54 -13.82 16.69
C ASP A 68 -16.67 -14.52 15.65
N LEU A 69 -15.35 -14.48 15.86
CA LEU A 69 -14.36 -15.17 15.03
C LEU A 69 -14.40 -16.70 15.16
N ALA A 70 -15.14 -17.26 16.12
CA ALA A 70 -15.33 -18.72 16.21
C ALA A 70 -16.27 -19.23 15.11
N LYS A 71 -17.08 -18.36 14.50
CA LYS A 71 -17.90 -18.72 13.34
C LYS A 71 -17.00 -18.95 12.11
N PRO A 72 -17.09 -20.12 11.45
CA PRO A 72 -16.25 -20.44 10.29
C PRO A 72 -16.31 -19.38 9.17
N GLU A 73 -17.47 -18.77 8.95
CA GLU A 73 -17.69 -17.76 7.93
C GLU A 73 -16.98 -16.45 8.24
N VAL A 74 -17.05 -15.99 9.50
CA VAL A 74 -16.38 -14.77 9.97
C VAL A 74 -14.87 -14.96 9.98
N PHE A 75 -14.40 -16.12 10.44
CA PHE A 75 -12.99 -16.50 10.37
C PHE A 75 -12.48 -16.51 8.93
N THR A 76 -13.24 -17.10 8.00
CA THR A 76 -12.89 -17.15 6.57
C THR A 76 -12.83 -15.74 5.98
N ALA A 77 -13.79 -14.87 6.31
CA ALA A 77 -13.77 -13.47 5.88
C ALA A 77 -12.56 -12.71 6.44
N GLY A 78 -12.18 -12.96 7.71
CA GLY A 78 -10.95 -12.44 8.31
C GLY A 78 -9.68 -12.89 7.58
N LEU A 79 -9.59 -14.18 7.24
CA LEU A 79 -8.49 -14.74 6.46
C LEU A 79 -8.40 -14.10 5.06
N LEU A 80 -9.54 -13.89 4.40
CA LEU A 80 -9.60 -13.15 3.13
C LEU A 80 -9.15 -11.69 3.31
N GLY A 81 -9.47 -11.06 4.45
CA GLY A 81 -8.96 -9.74 4.81
C GLY A 81 -7.43 -9.69 4.89
N ALA A 82 -6.81 -10.67 5.54
CA ALA A 82 -5.35 -10.81 5.54
C ALA A 82 -4.82 -11.01 4.11
N ALA A 83 -5.43 -11.90 3.33
CA ALA A 83 -5.03 -12.17 1.95
C ALA A 83 -5.11 -10.92 1.05
N VAL A 84 -6.11 -10.06 1.25
CA VAL A 84 -6.25 -8.78 0.52
C VAL A 84 -5.06 -7.86 0.76
N VAL A 85 -4.50 -7.80 1.98
CA VAL A 85 -3.30 -7.01 2.27
C VAL A 85 -2.09 -7.52 1.49
N PHE A 86 -1.88 -8.83 1.49
CA PHE A 86 -0.77 -9.45 0.74
C PHE A 86 -0.96 -9.29 -0.78
N LEU A 87 -2.20 -9.41 -1.26
CA LEU A 87 -2.54 -9.19 -2.66
C LEU A 87 -2.26 -7.74 -3.06
N PHE A 88 -2.68 -6.76 -2.24
CA PHE A 88 -2.37 -5.35 -2.46
C PHE A 88 -0.85 -5.12 -2.58
N ALA A 89 -0.07 -5.64 -1.62
CA ALA A 89 1.38 -5.50 -1.63
C ALA A 89 2.01 -6.13 -2.87
N SER A 90 1.57 -7.34 -3.25
CA SER A 90 2.04 -8.04 -4.44
C SER A 90 1.74 -7.27 -5.74
N LEU A 91 0.52 -6.76 -5.88
CA LEU A 91 0.11 -5.96 -7.04
C LEU A 91 0.93 -4.66 -7.13
N ALA A 92 1.14 -3.98 -6.00
CA ALA A 92 1.95 -2.77 -5.94
C ALA A 92 3.43 -3.03 -6.32
N MET A 93 4.04 -4.09 -5.77
CA MET A 93 5.42 -4.47 -6.11
C MET A 93 5.56 -4.88 -7.58
N THR A 94 4.58 -5.62 -8.10
CA THR A 94 4.56 -6.03 -9.52
C THR A 94 4.44 -4.82 -10.45
N ALA A 95 3.60 -3.84 -10.09
CA ALA A 95 3.45 -2.59 -10.83
C ALA A 95 4.77 -1.80 -10.90
N VAL A 96 5.43 -1.64 -9.75
CA VAL A 96 6.75 -0.98 -9.67
C VAL A 96 7.80 -1.73 -10.50
N GLY A 97 7.85 -3.07 -10.39
CA GLY A 97 8.78 -3.89 -11.16
C GLY A 97 8.61 -3.73 -12.68
N ARG A 98 7.37 -3.74 -13.17
CA ARG A 98 7.08 -3.53 -14.60
C ARG A 98 7.52 -2.14 -15.07
N ALA A 99 7.22 -1.09 -14.30
CA ALA A 99 7.63 0.27 -14.63
C ALA A 99 9.17 0.41 -14.63
N ALA A 100 9.85 -0.17 -13.64
CA ALA A 100 11.30 -0.16 -13.54
C ALA A 100 11.96 -0.86 -14.75
N GLN A 101 11.45 -2.01 -15.19
CA GLN A 101 11.97 -2.70 -16.38
C GLN A 101 11.84 -1.85 -17.66
N GLN A 102 10.74 -1.13 -17.80
CA GLN A 102 10.54 -0.21 -18.93
C GLN A 102 11.55 0.95 -18.89
N VAL A 103 11.81 1.54 -17.72
CA VAL A 103 12.82 2.59 -17.56
C VAL A 103 14.23 2.05 -17.86
N VAL A 104 14.59 0.88 -17.35
CA VAL A 104 15.89 0.26 -17.63
C VAL A 104 16.07 -0.01 -19.12
N GLY A 105 15.03 -0.51 -19.79
CA GLY A 105 15.03 -0.71 -21.24
C GLY A 105 15.25 0.59 -22.00
N GLU A 106 14.58 1.66 -21.59
CA GLU A 106 14.72 2.99 -22.20
C GLU A 106 16.10 3.61 -21.99
N VAL A 107 16.65 3.55 -20.78
CA VAL A 107 18.01 4.03 -20.49
C VAL A 107 19.05 3.25 -21.29
N ARG A 108 18.91 1.92 -21.40
CA ARG A 108 19.80 1.08 -22.23
C ARG A 108 19.69 1.42 -23.71
N ARG A 109 18.48 1.69 -24.21
CA ARG A 109 18.26 2.14 -25.59
C ARG A 109 19.03 3.44 -25.84
N GLN A 110 18.86 4.44 -24.97
CA GLN A 110 19.52 5.73 -25.10
C GLN A 110 21.05 5.58 -25.10
N PHE A 111 21.64 4.80 -24.18
CA PHE A 111 23.10 4.59 -24.18
C PHE A 111 23.62 3.87 -25.43
N ARG A 112 22.83 2.96 -26.02
CA ARG A 112 23.22 2.22 -27.22
C ARG A 112 23.11 3.07 -28.49
N GLU A 113 22.05 3.86 -28.61
CA GLU A 113 21.75 4.66 -29.80
C GLU A 113 22.48 6.01 -29.78
N HIS A 114 22.76 6.54 -28.58
CA HIS A 114 23.43 7.82 -28.34
C HIS A 114 24.67 7.60 -27.45
N PRO A 115 25.78 7.06 -27.99
CA PRO A 115 27.00 6.81 -27.22
C PRO A 115 27.62 8.11 -26.66
N GLY A 116 27.28 9.26 -27.26
CA GLY A 116 27.68 10.60 -26.80
C GLY A 116 27.20 10.95 -25.38
N ILE A 117 26.20 10.24 -24.86
CA ILE A 117 25.71 10.42 -23.50
C ILE A 117 26.75 9.92 -22.48
N MET A 118 27.38 8.77 -22.72
CA MET A 118 28.40 8.23 -21.80
C MET A 118 29.68 9.06 -21.79
N SER A 119 30.03 9.69 -22.92
CA SER A 119 31.13 10.65 -23.01
C SER A 119 30.77 12.06 -22.50
N GLY A 120 29.52 12.29 -22.10
CA GLY A 120 29.04 13.60 -21.62
C GLY A 120 28.93 14.68 -22.71
N THR A 121 29.08 14.31 -23.98
CA THR A 121 29.02 15.25 -25.12
C THR A 121 27.60 15.47 -25.64
N GLU A 122 26.67 14.58 -25.29
CA GLU A 122 25.26 14.62 -25.69
C GLU A 122 24.34 14.54 -24.46
N LYS A 123 23.18 15.21 -24.51
CA LYS A 123 22.22 15.22 -23.40
C LYS A 123 21.22 14.05 -23.53
N PRO A 124 20.91 13.34 -22.42
CA PRO A 124 19.85 12.33 -22.40
C PRO A 124 18.46 12.88 -22.68
N GLU A 125 17.56 12.01 -23.14
CA GLU A 125 16.13 12.32 -23.30
C GLU A 125 15.38 12.12 -21.97
N TYR A 126 15.49 13.09 -21.06
CA TYR A 126 14.87 13.01 -19.73
C TYR A 126 13.34 12.91 -19.77
N GLU A 127 12.69 13.66 -20.67
CA GLU A 127 11.23 13.70 -20.83
C GLU A 127 10.64 12.31 -21.10
N ARG A 128 11.38 11.49 -21.84
CA ARG A 128 10.93 10.14 -22.22
C ARG A 128 10.82 9.23 -21.00
N CYS A 129 11.82 9.24 -20.13
CA CYS A 129 11.82 8.49 -18.88
C CYS A 129 10.70 8.96 -17.95
N VAL A 130 10.49 10.27 -17.83
CA VAL A 130 9.42 10.85 -17.00
C VAL A 130 8.04 10.44 -17.52
N ALA A 131 7.80 10.57 -18.83
CA ALA A 131 6.51 10.23 -19.44
C ALA A 131 6.16 8.75 -19.28
N LEU A 132 7.17 7.87 -19.38
CA LEU A 132 7.03 6.43 -19.21
C LEU A 132 6.62 6.09 -17.76
N VAL A 133 7.32 6.62 -16.76
CA VAL A 133 6.99 6.39 -15.35
C VAL A 133 5.62 6.95 -15.01
N ALA A 134 5.29 8.17 -15.47
CA ALA A 134 4.00 8.80 -15.22
C ALA A 134 2.83 7.98 -15.81
N THR A 135 2.95 7.56 -17.07
CA THR A 135 1.92 6.76 -17.73
C THR A 135 1.75 5.39 -17.08
N ALA A 136 2.87 4.75 -16.70
CA ALA A 136 2.84 3.47 -16.01
C ALA A 136 2.18 3.59 -14.63
N ALA A 137 2.55 4.61 -13.84
CA ALA A 137 1.98 4.85 -12.52
C ALA A 137 0.45 5.04 -12.58
N LEU A 138 -0.04 5.89 -13.49
CA LEU A 138 -1.48 6.17 -13.63
C LEU A 138 -2.28 4.92 -14.00
N ARG A 139 -1.76 4.07 -14.88
CA ARG A 139 -2.45 2.84 -15.29
C ARG A 139 -2.39 1.75 -14.22
N GLN A 140 -1.23 1.57 -13.58
CA GLN A 140 -1.02 0.46 -12.66
C GLN A 140 -1.62 0.70 -11.27
N MET A 141 -1.89 1.96 -10.87
CA MET A 141 -2.45 2.27 -9.55
C MET A 141 -3.94 1.93 -9.41
N VAL A 142 -4.68 1.79 -10.52
CA VAL A 142 -6.14 1.58 -10.50
C VAL A 142 -6.52 0.29 -9.78
N LEU A 143 -5.90 -0.84 -10.14
CA LEU A 143 -6.25 -2.14 -9.59
C LEU A 143 -5.95 -2.26 -8.07
N PRO A 144 -4.74 -1.93 -7.59
CA PRO A 144 -4.47 -1.89 -6.15
C PRO A 144 -5.38 -0.92 -5.41
N GLY A 145 -5.72 0.24 -6.00
CA GLY A 145 -6.58 1.25 -5.38
C GLY A 145 -8.04 0.82 -5.22
N LEU A 146 -8.57 0.05 -6.17
CA LEU A 146 -9.94 -0.46 -6.10
C LEU A 146 -10.10 -1.61 -5.08
N LEU A 147 -9.05 -2.40 -4.87
CA LEU A 147 -9.09 -3.58 -4.02
C LEU A 147 -9.61 -3.31 -2.57
N PRO A 148 -9.07 -2.35 -1.80
CA PRO A 148 -9.54 -2.09 -0.44
C PRO A 148 -10.95 -1.48 -0.37
N VAL A 149 -11.43 -0.85 -1.46
CA VAL A 149 -12.78 -0.29 -1.53
C VAL A 149 -13.80 -1.40 -1.84
N LEU A 150 -13.48 -2.26 -2.80
CA LEU A 150 -14.39 -3.31 -3.25
C LEU A 150 -14.44 -4.51 -2.31
N ALA A 151 -13.33 -4.87 -1.65
CA ALA A 151 -13.26 -6.09 -0.85
C ALA A 151 -14.29 -6.14 0.31
N PRO A 152 -14.45 -5.10 1.16
CA PRO A 152 -15.46 -5.11 2.23
C PRO A 152 -16.89 -5.17 1.69
N ILE A 153 -17.16 -4.47 0.57
CA ILE A 153 -18.48 -4.46 -0.08
C ILE A 153 -18.81 -5.84 -0.61
N LEU A 154 -17.90 -6.45 -1.36
CA LEU A 154 -18.09 -7.77 -1.95
C LEU A 154 -18.29 -8.84 -0.87
N ILE A 155 -17.45 -8.85 0.17
CA ILE A 155 -17.56 -9.80 1.27
C ILE A 155 -18.86 -9.58 2.05
N GLY A 156 -19.20 -8.33 2.36
CA GLY A 156 -20.45 -8.02 3.06
C GLY A 156 -21.70 -8.48 2.30
N VAL A 157 -21.76 -8.24 0.98
CA VAL A 157 -22.90 -8.64 0.14
C VAL A 157 -22.95 -10.15 -0.05
N VAL A 158 -21.82 -10.81 -0.37
CA VAL A 158 -21.79 -12.27 -0.60
C VAL A 158 -22.18 -13.03 0.67
N PHE A 159 -21.62 -12.67 1.82
CA PHE A 159 -21.95 -13.34 3.09
C PHE A 159 -23.33 -12.95 3.63
N ARG A 160 -23.90 -11.81 3.19
CA ARG A 160 -25.31 -11.51 3.45
C ARG A 160 -26.23 -12.49 2.74
N GLU A 161 -25.99 -12.79 1.46
CA GLU A 161 -26.79 -13.78 0.72
C GLU A 161 -26.61 -15.21 1.27
N ILE A 162 -25.42 -15.56 1.74
CA ILE A 162 -25.21 -16.84 2.45
C ILE A 162 -25.96 -16.84 3.79
N GLY A 163 -25.94 -15.72 4.51
CA GLY A 163 -26.64 -15.56 5.79
C GLY A 163 -28.16 -15.68 5.65
N THR A 164 -28.76 -15.14 4.58
CA THR A 164 -30.20 -15.28 4.34
C THR A 164 -30.59 -16.75 4.10
N LEU A 165 -29.75 -17.53 3.44
CA LEU A 165 -29.95 -18.97 3.22
C LEU A 165 -29.81 -19.79 4.51
N THR A 166 -28.90 -19.40 5.41
CA THR A 166 -28.59 -20.12 6.67
C THR A 166 -29.37 -19.58 7.87
N ALA A 167 -30.36 -18.69 7.65
CA ALA A 167 -31.14 -18.01 8.69
C ALA A 167 -30.30 -17.20 9.71
N GLN A 168 -29.14 -16.69 9.28
CA GLN A 168 -28.25 -15.82 10.05
C GLN A 168 -28.26 -14.39 9.46
N PRO A 169 -29.19 -13.50 9.91
CA PRO A 169 -29.41 -12.21 9.27
C PRO A 169 -28.23 -11.23 9.40
N LEU A 170 -27.34 -11.42 10.39
CA LEU A 170 -26.21 -10.53 10.68
C LEU A 170 -24.88 -11.00 10.06
N LEU A 171 -24.87 -12.15 9.38
CA LEU A 171 -23.62 -12.79 8.93
C LEU A 171 -22.79 -11.90 8.01
N GLY A 172 -23.43 -11.19 7.08
CA GLY A 172 -22.74 -10.27 6.17
C GLY A 172 -22.02 -9.13 6.90
N LEU A 173 -22.64 -8.57 7.96
CA LEU A 173 -22.04 -7.51 8.78
C LEU A 173 -20.89 -8.05 9.62
N GLU A 174 -21.06 -9.21 10.26
CA GLU A 174 -19.99 -9.87 11.03
C GLU A 174 -18.79 -10.23 10.15
N CYS A 175 -19.01 -10.75 8.94
CA CYS A 175 -17.94 -11.08 8.00
C CYS A 175 -17.22 -9.83 7.49
N ALA A 176 -17.95 -8.75 7.14
CA ALA A 176 -17.32 -7.49 6.74
C ALA A 176 -16.50 -6.88 7.89
N ALA A 177 -17.03 -6.91 9.11
CA ALA A 177 -16.35 -6.47 10.32
C ALA A 177 -15.09 -7.30 10.62
N GLY A 178 -15.19 -8.63 10.53
CA GLY A 178 -14.07 -9.56 10.68
C GLY A 178 -12.97 -9.32 9.64
N LEU A 179 -13.35 -9.10 8.39
CA LEU A 179 -12.42 -8.71 7.33
C LEU A 179 -11.69 -7.41 7.67
N LEU A 180 -12.43 -6.36 8.06
CA LEU A 180 -11.84 -5.05 8.37
C LEU A 180 -10.84 -5.15 9.52
N MET A 181 -11.21 -5.80 10.63
CA MET A 181 -10.31 -5.96 11.78
C MET A 181 -9.02 -6.71 11.40
N VAL A 182 -9.15 -7.88 10.76
CA VAL A 182 -7.99 -8.72 10.44
C VAL A 182 -7.13 -8.08 9.35
N ALA A 183 -7.74 -7.43 8.36
CA ALA A 183 -7.03 -6.67 7.34
C ALA A 183 -6.26 -5.49 7.95
N THR A 184 -6.83 -4.75 8.92
CA THR A 184 -6.12 -3.66 9.60
C THR A 184 -4.93 -4.18 10.38
N ILE A 185 -5.10 -5.24 11.18
CA ILE A 185 -4.00 -5.84 11.97
C ILE A 185 -2.87 -6.30 11.03
N THR A 186 -3.22 -7.05 9.99
CA THR A 186 -2.25 -7.56 9.00
C THR A 186 -1.58 -6.41 8.24
N GLY A 187 -2.34 -5.39 7.86
CA GLY A 187 -1.87 -4.20 7.16
C GLY A 187 -0.85 -3.42 7.96
N VAL A 188 -1.09 -3.22 9.26
CA VAL A 188 -0.14 -2.55 10.17
C VAL A 188 1.18 -3.31 10.25
N LEU A 189 1.11 -4.63 10.46
CA LEU A 189 2.31 -5.46 10.54
C LEU A 189 3.11 -5.46 9.22
N MET A 190 2.42 -5.62 8.09
CA MET A 190 3.04 -5.59 6.77
C MET A 190 3.66 -4.21 6.47
N ALA A 191 2.96 -3.12 6.78
CA ALA A 191 3.45 -1.77 6.54
C ALA A 191 4.72 -1.47 7.36
N LEU A 192 4.72 -1.84 8.65
CA LEU A 192 5.90 -1.69 9.50
C LEU A 192 7.08 -2.53 9.00
N PHE A 193 6.81 -3.78 8.63
CA PHE A 193 7.83 -4.68 8.08
C PHE A 193 8.47 -4.10 6.82
N MET A 194 7.67 -3.72 5.81
CA MET A 194 8.17 -3.17 4.55
C MET A 194 8.91 -1.83 4.75
N ASN A 195 8.41 -0.98 5.66
CA ASN A 195 9.06 0.30 5.97
C ASN A 195 10.44 0.11 6.58
N ASN A 196 10.55 -0.75 7.59
CA ASN A 196 11.80 -0.97 8.31
C ASN A 196 12.80 -1.75 7.47
N ALA A 197 12.36 -2.78 6.74
CA ALA A 197 13.22 -3.54 5.84
C ALA A 197 13.78 -2.65 4.72
N GLY A 198 12.91 -1.83 4.10
CA GLY A 198 13.32 -0.88 3.06
C GLY A 198 14.32 0.15 3.58
N GLY A 199 14.06 0.75 4.75
CA GLY A 199 14.97 1.71 5.36
C GLY A 199 16.30 1.10 5.81
N ALA A 200 16.29 -0.15 6.26
CA ALA A 200 17.52 -0.86 6.62
C ALA A 200 18.40 -1.16 5.39
N TRP A 201 17.81 -1.57 4.26
CA TRP A 201 18.56 -1.76 3.01
C TRP A 201 19.04 -0.45 2.38
N ASP A 202 18.33 0.66 2.57
CA ASP A 202 18.74 1.97 2.03
C ASP A 202 19.95 2.55 2.79
N ASN A 203 20.15 2.13 4.05
CA ASN A 203 21.23 2.61 4.92
C ASN A 203 22.40 1.60 5.09
N ALA A 204 22.32 0.42 4.48
CA ALA A 204 23.33 -0.64 4.57
C ALA A 204 24.31 -0.59 3.38
#